data_AF-A0A950C0W6-F1
#
_entry.id   AF-A0A950C0W6-F1
#
_cell.length_a   1.000
_cell.length_b   1.000
_cell.length_c   1.000
_cell.angle_alpha   90.00
_cell.angle_beta   90.00
_cell.angle_gamma   90.00
#
_symmetry.space_group_name_H-M   'P 1'
#
loop_
_entity.id
_entity.type
_entity.pdbx_description
1 polymer ?
#
loop_
_entity_poly.entity_id
_entity_poly.type
_entity_poly.pdbx_seq_one_letter_code
_entity_poly.pdbx_strand_id
1 'polypeptide(L)'
;MGRRIARNRKPTVEMMEHRALLSLVTDIMAGNYNALVNSPKVQALLDGVSNPATTQVASASGQTTTSVSGQVTTSATSNGQARFTPTSQSVALPQNQGFLPPASPGYNLVLQPTGTATSAEVKRQLFKAVYIGPYIIGPGSFSSQAMQVFIRGAGTASTMLHSDIQMRLAVATDPTLETTGATVIFDRNLNSNTVLGLDLATPRSNVDSGGRPNVITGVTLDVNASAGVYDEAYAQGVIDIHYYPTSKKIAGADQQGKAIVKVYAQIYAPNVDFILRNSDINP
;
A
#
# COMPACT_ATOMS: atom_id res chain seq x y z
N MET A 1 -19.66 47.57 -54.68
CA MET A 1 -18.95 46.32 -55.01
C MET A 1 -17.97 46.01 -53.90
N GLY A 2 -18.28 45.07 -53.00
CA GLY A 2 -17.39 44.66 -51.91
C GLY A 2 -16.95 43.21 -52.09
N ARG A 3 -15.65 42.97 -52.26
CA ARG A 3 -15.08 41.62 -52.36
C ARG A 3 -15.14 40.92 -50.99
N ARG A 4 -15.89 39.84 -50.88
CA ARG A 4 -15.82 38.92 -49.74
C ARG A 4 -14.69 37.92 -49.96
N ILE A 5 -13.70 37.93 -49.07
CA ILE A 5 -12.61 36.94 -49.04
C ILE A 5 -13.09 35.75 -48.19
N ALA A 6 -13.15 34.56 -48.79
CA ALA A 6 -13.46 33.32 -48.07
C ALA A 6 -12.26 32.88 -47.24
N ARG A 7 -12.41 32.79 -45.91
CA ARG A 7 -11.39 32.22 -45.02
C ARG A 7 -11.57 30.70 -44.96
N ASN A 8 -10.62 29.99 -45.55
CA ASN A 8 -10.56 28.53 -45.52
C ASN A 8 -10.06 28.07 -44.15
N ARG A 9 -10.98 27.69 -43.24
CA ARG A 9 -10.64 27.11 -41.94
C ARG A 9 -10.58 25.59 -42.07
N LYS A 10 -9.38 25.06 -42.32
CA LYS A 10 -9.10 23.63 -42.04
C LYS A 10 -8.62 23.52 -40.58
N PRO A 11 -9.18 22.62 -39.77
CA PRO A 11 -8.63 22.35 -38.44
C PRO A 11 -7.29 21.63 -38.61
N THR A 12 -6.20 22.28 -38.22
CA THR A 12 -4.91 21.64 -37.98
C THR A 12 -5.02 20.84 -36.69
N VAL A 13 -4.94 19.52 -36.80
CA VAL A 13 -4.76 18.63 -35.65
C VAL A 13 -3.33 18.86 -35.16
N GLU A 14 -3.17 19.35 -33.93
CA GLU A 14 -1.86 19.46 -33.28
C GLU A 14 -1.20 18.08 -33.23
N MET A 15 0.10 18.01 -33.58
CA MET A 15 0.89 16.80 -33.42
C MET A 15 0.93 16.45 -31.93
N MET A 16 0.14 15.47 -31.51
CA MET A 16 0.28 14.89 -30.17
C MET A 16 1.72 14.36 -30.04
N GLU A 17 2.44 14.85 -29.03
CA GLU A 17 3.74 14.31 -28.67
C GLU A 17 3.65 12.80 -28.44
N HIS A 18 4.65 12.09 -28.96
CA HIS A 18 4.69 10.63 -28.99
C HIS A 18 4.61 10.06 -27.56
N ARG A 19 3.64 9.16 -27.34
CA ARG A 19 3.48 8.33 -26.11
C ARG A 19 4.75 7.60 -25.65
N ALA A 20 5.78 7.52 -26.50
CA ALA A 20 7.08 6.99 -26.17
C ALA A 20 7.81 7.81 -25.07
N LEU A 21 7.62 9.13 -25.02
CA LEU A 21 8.29 9.97 -24.01
C LEU A 21 7.71 9.78 -22.61
N LEU A 22 6.39 9.62 -22.49
CA LEU A 22 5.73 9.28 -21.22
C LEU A 22 6.13 7.87 -20.74
N SER A 23 6.30 6.90 -21.65
CA SER A 23 6.83 5.57 -21.30
C SER A 23 8.26 5.64 -20.79
N LEU A 24 9.13 6.40 -21.47
CA LEU A 24 10.54 6.55 -21.11
C LEU A 24 10.72 7.15 -19.70
N VAL A 25 9.96 8.18 -19.36
CA VAL A 25 10.03 8.79 -18.02
C VAL A 25 9.57 7.81 -16.94
N THR A 26 8.54 7.01 -17.24
CA THR A 26 8.05 5.98 -16.31
C THR A 26 9.06 4.85 -16.12
N ASP A 27 9.74 4.42 -17.20
CA ASP A 27 10.77 3.39 -17.18
C ASP A 27 12.05 3.87 -16.46
N ILE A 28 12.44 5.14 -16.61
CA ILE A 28 13.56 5.75 -15.88
C ILE A 28 13.27 5.82 -14.38
N MET A 29 12.04 6.19 -13.99
CA MET A 29 11.63 6.25 -12.59
C MET A 29 11.59 4.85 -11.96
N ALA A 30 11.11 3.84 -12.68
CA ALA A 30 11.10 2.45 -12.21
C ALA A 30 12.50 1.82 -12.13
N GLY A 31 13.41 2.18 -13.05
CA GLY A 31 14.80 1.73 -13.04
C GLY A 31 15.60 2.27 -11.84
N ASN A 32 15.37 3.53 -11.46
CA ASN A 32 16.03 4.15 -10.31
C ASN A 32 15.62 3.53 -8.97
N TYR A 33 14.39 3.02 -8.84
CA TYR A 33 13.95 2.35 -7.61
C TYR A 33 14.75 1.07 -7.33
N ASN A 34 15.02 0.25 -8.37
CA ASN A 34 15.87 -0.94 -8.24
C ASN A 34 17.34 -0.59 -7.92
N ALA A 35 17.84 0.55 -8.39
CA ALA A 35 19.19 1.01 -8.06
C ALA A 35 19.29 1.53 -6.61
N LEU A 36 18.21 2.08 -6.08
CA LEU A 36 18.13 2.59 -4.70
C LEU A 36 18.01 1.44 -3.68
N VAL A 37 17.23 0.41 -3.99
CA VAL A 37 17.12 -0.81 -3.17
C VAL A 37 18.43 -1.62 -3.13
N ASN A 38 19.19 -1.64 -4.23
CA ASN A 38 20.48 -2.34 -4.32
C ASN A 38 21.70 -1.45 -3.99
N SER A 39 21.49 -0.26 -3.43
CA SER A 39 22.60 0.63 -3.12
C SER A 39 23.44 0.06 -1.95
N PRO A 40 24.79 0.08 -2.04
CA PRO A 40 25.68 -0.37 -0.97
C PRO A 40 25.46 0.37 0.36
N LYS A 41 24.94 1.61 0.31
CA LYS A 41 24.60 2.38 1.50
C LYS A 41 23.38 1.82 2.24
N VAL A 42 22.42 1.25 1.52
CA VAL A 42 21.23 0.61 2.11
C VAL A 42 21.63 -0.76 2.68
N GLN A 43 22.47 -1.53 1.98
CA GLN A 43 23.01 -2.79 2.49
C GLN A 43 23.86 -2.59 3.76
N ALA A 44 24.72 -1.57 3.82
CA ALA A 44 25.50 -1.24 5.02
C ALA A 44 24.63 -0.85 6.22
N LEU A 45 23.42 -0.33 5.99
CA LEU A 45 22.47 0.03 7.04
C LEU A 45 21.71 -1.19 7.56
N LEU A 46 21.51 -2.22 6.72
CA LEU A 46 20.93 -3.52 7.10
C LEU A 46 21.94 -4.43 7.81
N ASP A 47 23.22 -4.41 7.42
CA ASP A 47 24.28 -5.20 8.07
C ASP A 47 24.59 -4.70 9.49
N GLY A 48 24.34 -3.42 9.80
CA GLY A 48 24.53 -2.84 11.13
C GLY A 48 23.54 -3.30 12.21
N VAL A 49 22.49 -4.05 11.85
CA VAL A 49 21.42 -4.47 12.78
C VAL A 49 21.62 -5.91 13.29
N SER A 50 22.59 -6.66 12.76
CA SER A 50 22.82 -8.06 13.11
C SER A 50 24.13 -8.29 13.89
N ASN A 51 24.19 -7.80 15.14
CA ASN A 51 24.91 -8.44 16.26
C ASN A 51 24.91 -7.58 17.55
N PRO A 52 24.16 -7.95 18.61
CA PRO A 52 24.56 -7.60 19.96
C PRO A 52 25.44 -8.73 20.52
N ALA A 53 26.74 -8.48 20.59
CA ALA A 53 27.67 -9.32 21.32
C ALA A 53 27.35 -9.29 22.82
N THR A 54 27.33 -10.49 23.39
CA THR A 54 27.27 -10.85 24.82
C THR A 54 28.09 -9.95 25.73
N THR A 55 27.43 -9.33 26.72
CA THR A 55 28.05 -9.03 28.02
C THR A 55 27.09 -9.46 29.13
N GLN A 56 27.43 -10.56 29.79
CA GLN A 56 26.79 -11.02 31.02
C GLN A 56 27.16 -10.10 32.18
N VAL A 57 26.17 -9.55 32.88
CA VAL A 57 26.28 -9.28 34.32
C VAL A 57 24.97 -9.69 34.97
N ALA A 58 25.06 -10.68 35.86
CA ALA A 58 23.97 -11.14 36.71
C ALA A 58 23.70 -10.12 37.82
N SER A 59 22.43 -9.85 38.13
CA SER A 59 21.95 -9.58 39.48
C SER A 59 20.42 -9.72 39.54
N ALA A 60 19.98 -10.50 40.52
CA ALA A 60 18.61 -10.84 40.81
C ALA A 60 17.85 -9.69 41.50
N SER A 61 16.55 -9.58 41.25
CA SER A 61 15.47 -9.63 42.26
C SER A 61 14.15 -9.14 41.65
N GLY A 62 13.06 -9.68 42.16
CA GLY A 62 11.78 -9.78 41.47
C GLY A 62 11.10 -8.45 41.14
N GLN A 63 10.46 -8.44 39.98
CA GLN A 63 9.28 -7.61 39.76
C GLN A 63 8.36 -8.28 38.75
N THR A 64 7.18 -8.66 39.25
CA THR A 64 6.06 -9.16 38.46
C THR A 64 5.52 -8.02 37.60
N THR A 65 6.00 -7.91 36.37
CA THR A 65 5.41 -7.03 35.35
C THR A 65 4.65 -7.86 34.35
N THR A 66 3.34 -7.77 34.41
CA THR A 66 2.38 -8.23 33.42
C THR A 66 2.70 -7.58 32.07
N SER A 67 3.45 -8.29 31.23
CA SER A 67 3.70 -7.90 29.85
C SER A 67 2.41 -8.10 29.05
N VAL A 68 1.65 -7.01 28.85
CA VAL A 68 0.60 -6.96 27.83
C VAL A 68 1.32 -6.93 26.49
N SER A 69 1.56 -8.10 25.91
CA SER A 69 1.94 -8.25 24.51
C SER A 69 0.75 -7.79 23.67
N GLY A 70 0.76 -6.50 23.29
CA GLY A 70 -0.09 -5.93 22.26
C GLY A 70 0.35 -6.44 20.88
N GLN A 71 0.37 -7.76 20.71
CA GLN A 71 0.31 -8.34 19.39
C GLN A 71 -1.06 -7.93 18.84
N VAL A 72 -1.08 -7.16 17.74
CA VAL A 72 -2.30 -6.93 16.98
C VAL A 72 -2.68 -8.27 16.39
N THR A 73 -3.33 -9.10 17.21
CA THR A 73 -4.12 -10.22 16.73
C THR A 73 -5.29 -9.57 16.01
N THR A 74 -5.18 -9.46 14.69
CA THR A 74 -6.36 -9.50 13.86
C THR A 74 -7.04 -10.81 14.21
N SER A 75 -8.04 -10.77 15.09
CA SER A 75 -8.90 -11.90 15.40
C SER A 75 -9.72 -12.23 14.16
N ALA A 76 -9.06 -12.77 13.15
CA ALA A 76 -9.69 -13.39 12.01
C ALA A 76 -10.23 -14.72 12.52
N THR A 77 -11.46 -14.69 13.01
CA THR A 77 -12.25 -15.90 13.21
C THR A 77 -12.26 -16.66 11.89
N SER A 78 -11.61 -17.81 11.88
CA SER A 78 -11.62 -18.75 10.78
C SER A 78 -13.06 -19.14 10.48
N ASN A 79 -13.47 -18.95 9.22
CA ASN A 79 -14.74 -19.34 8.58
C ASN A 79 -15.76 -18.19 8.43
N GLY A 80 -15.71 -17.58 7.24
CA GLY A 80 -16.51 -16.44 6.82
C GLY A 80 -15.57 -15.34 6.35
N GLN A 81 -15.74 -14.84 5.13
CA GLN A 81 -14.91 -13.76 4.58
C GLN A 81 -14.74 -12.65 5.63
N ALA A 82 -13.52 -12.50 6.17
CA ALA A 82 -13.24 -11.57 7.25
C ALA A 82 -13.39 -10.16 6.71
N ARG A 83 -14.61 -9.62 6.83
CA ARG A 83 -14.93 -8.27 6.40
C ARG A 83 -14.27 -7.30 7.38
N PHE A 84 -13.45 -6.39 6.85
CA PHE A 84 -12.81 -5.35 7.65
C PHE A 84 -13.87 -4.59 8.48
N THR A 85 -13.68 -4.56 9.80
CA THR A 85 -14.51 -3.80 10.72
C THR A 85 -13.66 -2.66 11.26
N PRO A 86 -13.95 -1.39 10.90
CA PRO A 86 -13.22 -0.25 11.42
C PRO A 86 -13.29 -0.19 12.94
N THR A 87 -12.22 0.24 13.59
CA THR A 87 -12.18 0.39 15.05
C THR A 87 -12.16 1.87 15.41
N SER A 88 -12.74 2.21 16.57
CA SER A 88 -12.62 3.57 17.12
C SER A 88 -11.29 3.79 17.83
N GLN A 89 -10.40 2.79 17.84
CA GLN A 89 -9.05 2.94 18.40
C GLN A 89 -8.14 3.52 17.34
N SER A 90 -7.19 4.36 17.76
CA SER A 90 -6.17 4.89 16.85
C SER A 90 -5.35 3.75 16.26
N VAL A 91 -5.12 3.81 14.96
CA VAL A 91 -4.18 2.93 14.25
C VAL A 91 -2.74 3.43 14.35
N ALA A 92 -2.55 4.69 14.75
CA ALA A 92 -1.28 5.27 15.11
C ALA A 92 -0.95 4.91 16.56
N LEU A 93 -0.36 3.73 16.76
CA LEU A 93 0.09 3.28 18.07
C LEU A 93 1.45 3.89 18.41
N PRO A 94 1.65 4.43 19.64
CA PRO A 94 2.93 5.03 20.05
C PRO A 94 4.15 4.11 19.87
N GLN A 95 3.95 2.81 20.02
CA GLN A 95 5.00 1.79 19.87
C GLN A 95 5.57 1.74 18.45
N ASN A 96 4.80 2.13 17.44
CA ASN A 96 5.20 2.10 16.03
C ASN A 96 6.07 3.31 15.61
N GLN A 97 6.37 4.23 16.53
CA GLN A 97 7.15 5.45 16.28
C GLN A 97 8.44 5.51 17.13
N GLY A 98 8.88 4.39 17.71
CA GLY A 98 10.09 4.35 18.54
C GLY A 98 9.95 5.07 19.89
N PHE A 99 8.72 5.38 20.32
CA PHE A 99 8.49 5.91 21.66
C PHE A 99 8.65 4.81 22.71
N LEU A 100 9.80 4.81 23.38
CA LEU A 100 10.05 4.01 24.58
C LEU A 100 10.08 4.95 25.80
N PRO A 101 9.12 4.85 26.73
CA PRO A 101 9.23 5.52 28.03
C PRO A 101 10.57 5.11 28.69
N PRO A 102 11.30 6.02 29.36
CA PRO A 102 10.90 7.36 29.82
C PRO A 102 11.47 8.54 29.00
N ALA A 103 11.93 8.32 27.76
CA ALA A 103 12.93 9.20 27.13
C ALA A 103 12.44 10.52 26.48
N SER A 104 11.15 10.85 26.46
CA SER A 104 10.71 12.12 25.83
C SER A 104 9.50 12.78 26.52
N PRO A 105 9.61 14.04 26.96
CA PRO A 105 8.54 14.77 27.67
C PRO A 105 7.49 15.42 26.73
N GLY A 106 7.46 15.08 25.44
CA GLY A 106 6.50 15.65 24.48
C GLY A 106 5.68 14.58 23.78
N TYR A 107 4.42 14.42 24.18
CA TYR A 107 3.45 13.60 23.45
C TYR A 107 2.79 14.46 22.37
N ASN A 108 3.13 14.24 21.09
CA ASN A 108 2.47 14.95 20.00
C ASN A 108 1.15 14.25 19.67
N LEU A 109 0.05 14.77 20.23
CA LEU A 109 -1.31 14.25 20.03
C LEU A 109 -1.77 14.25 18.57
N VAL A 110 -1.11 15.00 17.69
CA VAL A 110 -1.39 15.02 16.25
C VAL A 110 -0.72 13.84 15.54
N LEU A 111 0.47 13.41 15.97
CA LEU A 111 1.14 12.23 15.39
C LEU A 111 0.72 10.94 16.09
N GLN A 112 0.34 11.04 17.35
CA GLN A 112 0.00 9.94 18.24
C GLN A 112 -1.24 10.35 19.05
N PRO A 113 -2.45 10.25 18.50
CA PRO A 113 -3.65 10.50 19.30
C PRO A 113 -3.85 9.36 20.30
N THR A 114 -3.95 9.68 21.59
CA THR A 114 -4.47 8.76 22.60
C THR A 114 -6.00 8.80 22.69
N GLY A 115 -6.62 7.68 23.05
CA GLY A 115 -8.03 7.59 23.38
C GLY A 115 -8.91 7.06 22.25
N THR A 116 -10.23 7.23 22.39
CA THR A 116 -11.21 6.76 21.41
C THR A 116 -11.52 7.85 20.39
N ALA A 117 -11.34 7.53 19.11
CA ALA A 117 -11.69 8.42 18.00
C ALA A 117 -13.19 8.76 18.02
N THR A 118 -13.52 10.01 17.73
CA THR A 118 -14.91 10.44 17.53
C THR A 118 -15.50 9.78 16.28
N SER A 119 -16.83 9.71 16.16
CA SER A 119 -17.47 9.15 14.96
C SER A 119 -17.07 9.88 13.67
N ALA A 120 -16.83 11.20 13.75
CA ALA A 120 -16.32 11.98 12.63
C ALA A 120 -14.89 11.58 12.26
N GLU A 121 -14.03 11.38 13.25
CA GLU A 121 -12.65 10.94 13.04
C GLU A 121 -12.57 9.52 12.46
N VAL A 122 -13.38 8.59 12.99
CA VAL A 122 -13.49 7.24 12.41
C VAL A 122 -13.90 7.32 10.95
N LYS A 123 -14.91 8.14 10.61
CA LYS A 123 -15.38 8.31 9.23
C LYS A 123 -14.31 8.90 8.31
N ARG A 124 -13.57 9.91 8.79
CA ARG A 124 -12.43 10.52 8.07
C ARG A 124 -11.34 9.49 7.75
N GLN A 125 -11.05 8.59 8.69
CA GLN A 125 -10.04 7.55 8.51
C GLN A 125 -10.50 6.41 7.57
N LEU A 126 -11.78 6.32 7.21
CA LEU A 126 -12.27 5.25 6.34
C LEU A 126 -11.76 5.42 4.92
N PHE A 127 -10.92 4.48 4.50
CA PHE A 127 -10.46 4.36 3.14
C PHE A 127 -11.20 3.22 2.43
N LYS A 128 -11.84 3.55 1.31
CA LYS A 128 -12.49 2.58 0.42
C LYS A 128 -12.04 2.83 -0.99
N ALA A 129 -11.60 1.80 -1.69
CA ALA A 129 -11.22 1.91 -3.09
C ALA A 129 -11.62 0.69 -3.90
N VAL A 130 -11.87 0.90 -5.20
CA VAL A 130 -12.16 -0.17 -6.15
C VAL A 130 -11.38 0.07 -7.43
N TYR A 131 -10.56 -0.91 -7.80
CA TYR A 131 -9.74 -0.89 -9.01
C TYR A 131 -10.07 -2.05 -9.91
N ILE A 132 -10.02 -1.81 -11.21
CA ILE A 132 -10.25 -2.82 -12.24
C ILE A 132 -9.11 -2.73 -13.25
N GLY A 133 -8.53 -3.87 -13.60
CA GLY A 133 -7.53 -3.92 -14.66
C GLY A 133 -6.93 -5.30 -14.87
N PRO A 134 -5.89 -5.40 -15.72
CA PRO A 134 -5.27 -6.68 -16.01
C PRO A 134 -4.51 -7.25 -14.80
N TYR A 135 -4.48 -8.57 -14.73
CA TYR A 135 -3.50 -9.30 -13.93
C TYR A 135 -2.73 -10.31 -14.78
N ILE A 136 -1.51 -10.60 -14.35
CA ILE A 136 -0.64 -11.64 -14.91
C ILE A 136 -0.08 -12.45 -13.74
N ILE A 137 -0.03 -13.76 -13.92
CA ILE A 137 0.65 -14.70 -13.02
C ILE A 137 1.81 -15.30 -13.78
N GLY A 138 2.97 -15.30 -13.14
CA GLY A 138 4.17 -15.95 -13.65
C GLY A 138 4.88 -16.73 -12.55
N PRO A 139 6.00 -17.39 -12.92
CA PRO A 139 6.82 -18.13 -11.97
C PRO A 139 7.39 -17.20 -10.90
N GLY A 140 7.76 -17.79 -9.76
CA GLY A 140 8.54 -17.10 -8.74
C GLY A 140 9.85 -16.53 -9.31
N SER A 141 10.25 -15.33 -8.89
CA SER A 141 11.59 -14.81 -9.21
C SER A 141 12.68 -15.46 -8.35
N PHE A 142 12.29 -16.07 -7.22
CA PHE A 142 13.18 -16.74 -6.29
C PHE A 142 12.66 -18.15 -5.98
N SER A 143 13.55 -19.05 -5.57
CA SER A 143 13.18 -20.44 -5.19
C SER A 143 12.23 -20.52 -3.98
N SER A 144 12.19 -19.47 -3.16
CA SER A 144 11.24 -19.30 -2.07
C SER A 144 9.84 -18.89 -2.53
N GLN A 145 9.62 -18.68 -3.84
CA GLN A 145 8.35 -18.21 -4.39
C GLN A 145 7.78 -19.23 -5.37
N ALA A 146 6.57 -19.70 -5.09
CA ALA A 146 5.86 -20.62 -5.96
C ALA A 146 5.33 -19.90 -7.21
N MET A 147 4.84 -18.67 -7.05
CA MET A 147 4.37 -17.83 -8.16
C MET A 147 4.41 -16.35 -7.78
N GLN A 148 4.29 -15.49 -8.79
CA GLN A 148 4.08 -14.06 -8.62
C GLN A 148 2.80 -13.63 -9.32
N VAL A 149 2.08 -12.71 -8.67
CA VAL A 149 0.89 -12.07 -9.22
C VAL A 149 1.20 -10.59 -9.40
N PHE A 150 1.00 -10.08 -10.62
CA PHE A 150 1.09 -8.67 -10.94
C PHE A 150 -0.29 -8.17 -11.32
N ILE A 151 -0.75 -7.11 -10.67
CA ILE A 151 -2.03 -6.46 -10.97
C ILE A 151 -1.76 -4.99 -11.25
N ARG A 152 -2.35 -4.48 -12.33
CA ARG A 152 -2.44 -3.05 -12.61
C ARG A 152 -3.90 -2.71 -12.82
N GLY A 153 -4.37 -1.59 -12.29
CA GLY A 153 -5.76 -1.19 -12.44
C GLY A 153 -5.96 0.30 -12.31
N ALA A 154 -7.09 0.76 -12.82
CA ALA A 154 -7.58 2.12 -12.64
C ALA A 154 -8.88 2.08 -11.84
N GLY A 155 -9.16 3.13 -11.09
CA GLY A 155 -10.26 3.13 -10.15
C GLY A 155 -10.48 4.45 -9.44
N THR A 156 -11.22 4.36 -8.35
CA THR A 156 -11.52 5.48 -7.46
C THR A 156 -11.32 5.05 -6.01
N ALA A 157 -11.01 6.02 -5.16
CA ALA A 157 -10.93 5.87 -3.72
C ALA A 157 -11.75 6.97 -3.02
N SER A 158 -12.07 6.79 -1.75
CA SER A 158 -12.77 7.81 -0.95
C SER A 158 -12.03 9.15 -0.89
N THR A 159 -10.69 9.12 -0.96
CA THR A 159 -9.81 10.30 -0.90
C THR A 159 -9.21 10.69 -2.26
N MET A 160 -9.38 9.86 -3.29
CA MET A 160 -8.82 10.10 -4.63
C MET A 160 -9.88 9.84 -5.70
N LEU A 161 -10.32 10.89 -6.41
CA LEU A 161 -11.37 10.76 -7.42
C LEU A 161 -10.96 9.85 -8.57
N HIS A 162 -9.71 9.93 -9.01
CA HIS A 162 -9.13 9.08 -10.05
C HIS A 162 -7.76 8.60 -9.60
N SER A 163 -7.63 7.30 -9.41
CA SER A 163 -6.37 6.70 -8.98
C SER A 163 -6.07 5.45 -9.78
N ASP A 164 -4.79 5.10 -9.82
CA ASP A 164 -4.30 3.84 -10.33
C ASP A 164 -3.71 3.02 -9.20
N ILE A 165 -3.76 1.71 -9.36
CA ILE A 165 -3.11 0.74 -8.48
C ILE A 165 -2.08 -0.06 -9.25
N GLN A 166 -0.94 -0.27 -8.62
CA GLN A 166 0.04 -1.28 -9.02
C GLN A 166 0.26 -2.19 -7.83
N MET A 167 0.15 -3.50 -8.04
CA MET A 167 0.28 -4.49 -6.98
C MET A 167 1.12 -5.65 -7.47
N ARG A 168 2.01 -6.11 -6.59
CA ARG A 168 2.79 -7.33 -6.76
C ARG A 168 2.63 -8.20 -5.53
N LEU A 169 2.27 -9.47 -5.73
CA LEU A 169 2.19 -10.48 -4.69
C LEU A 169 3.17 -11.61 -4.99
N ALA A 170 3.77 -12.14 -3.95
CA ALA A 170 4.65 -13.30 -3.97
C ALA A 170 4.08 -14.39 -3.06
N VAL A 171 3.78 -15.51 -3.68
CA VAL A 171 3.20 -16.69 -3.04
C VAL A 171 4.39 -17.56 -2.61
N ALA A 172 4.61 -17.75 -1.30
CA ALA A 172 5.74 -18.54 -0.80
C ALA A 172 5.69 -20.01 -1.25
N THR A 173 6.83 -20.67 -1.47
CA THR A 173 6.85 -22.13 -1.68
C THR A 173 6.57 -22.89 -0.39
N ASP A 174 7.12 -22.41 0.73
CA ASP A 174 6.85 -22.95 2.07
C ASP A 174 5.42 -22.56 2.53
N PRO A 175 4.54 -23.53 2.85
CA PRO A 175 3.18 -23.25 3.27
C PRO A 175 3.07 -22.62 4.67
N THR A 176 4.13 -22.67 5.47
CA THR A 176 4.18 -22.04 6.81
C THR A 176 4.46 -20.54 6.75
N LEU A 177 4.97 -20.05 5.62
CA LEU A 177 5.22 -18.64 5.38
C LEU A 177 3.99 -17.97 4.77
N GLU A 178 3.80 -16.69 5.11
CA GLU A 178 2.74 -15.88 4.56
C GLU A 178 2.97 -15.58 3.07
N THR A 179 1.88 -15.34 2.35
CA THR A 179 1.95 -14.67 1.05
C THR A 179 2.18 -13.19 1.31
N THR A 180 3.23 -12.64 0.73
CA THR A 180 3.61 -11.23 0.92
C THR A 180 3.49 -10.46 -0.38
N GLY A 181 3.57 -9.14 -0.31
CA GLY A 181 3.57 -8.30 -1.48
C GLY A 181 3.65 -6.83 -1.12
N ALA A 182 3.53 -6.01 -2.14
CA ALA A 182 3.43 -4.57 -2.00
C ALA A 182 2.45 -4.03 -3.02
N THR A 183 1.81 -2.92 -2.68
CA THR A 183 0.99 -2.16 -3.62
C THR A 183 1.20 -0.68 -3.45
N VAL A 184 1.10 0.03 -4.57
CA VAL A 184 1.13 1.48 -4.62
C VAL A 184 -0.15 1.94 -5.28
N ILE A 185 -0.85 2.86 -4.63
CA ILE A 185 -2.00 3.57 -5.16
C ILE A 185 -1.58 5.03 -5.36
N PHE A 186 -1.71 5.56 -6.57
CA PHE A 186 -1.34 6.94 -6.86
C PHE A 186 -2.53 7.71 -7.43
N ASP A 187 -2.68 8.94 -6.95
CA ASP A 187 -3.65 9.89 -7.48
C ASP A 187 -3.20 10.36 -8.87
N ARG A 188 -4.14 10.41 -9.81
CA ARG A 188 -3.87 10.95 -11.16
C ARG A 188 -3.83 12.47 -11.19
N ASN A 189 -4.18 13.14 -10.09
CA ASN A 189 -4.03 14.57 -9.96
C ASN A 189 -2.54 14.95 -9.82
N LEU A 190 -1.97 15.54 -10.87
CA LEU A 190 -0.58 16.02 -10.90
C LEU A 190 -0.26 17.03 -9.77
N ASN A 191 -1.26 17.70 -9.22
CA ASN A 191 -1.05 18.70 -8.16
C ASN A 191 -1.02 18.11 -6.75
N SER A 192 -1.51 16.88 -6.54
CA SER A 192 -1.53 16.28 -5.19
C SER A 192 -0.22 15.56 -4.88
N ASN A 193 0.43 14.98 -5.91
CA ASN A 193 1.59 14.09 -5.75
C ASN A 193 1.36 13.00 -4.69
N THR A 194 0.09 12.62 -4.48
CA THR A 194 -0.31 11.71 -3.41
C THR A 194 -0.07 10.28 -3.85
N VAL A 195 0.67 9.55 -3.02
CA VAL A 195 0.97 8.13 -3.21
C VAL A 195 0.72 7.40 -1.90
N LEU A 196 -0.06 6.34 -1.95
CA LEU A 196 -0.31 5.43 -0.82
C LEU A 196 0.41 4.11 -1.10
N GLY A 197 1.53 3.90 -0.42
CA GLY A 197 2.28 2.66 -0.41
C GLY A 197 1.80 1.73 0.71
N LEU A 198 1.58 0.46 0.39
CA LEU A 198 1.16 -0.54 1.35
C LEU A 198 2.00 -1.81 1.23
N ASP A 199 2.48 -2.28 2.37
CA ASP A 199 2.99 -3.64 2.53
C ASP A 199 1.82 -4.59 2.75
N LEU A 200 1.92 -5.76 2.12
CA LEU A 200 0.85 -6.75 2.07
C LEU A 200 1.34 -8.08 2.63
N ALA A 201 0.54 -8.67 3.51
CA ALA A 201 0.75 -10.00 4.07
C ALA A 201 -0.59 -10.72 4.26
N THR A 202 -0.62 -12.03 4.02
CA THR A 202 -1.81 -12.84 4.27
C THR A 202 -1.42 -14.31 4.47
N PRO A 203 -2.15 -15.06 5.32
CA PRO A 203 -1.98 -16.49 5.42
C PRO A 203 -1.99 -17.19 4.07
N ARG A 204 -1.13 -18.19 3.90
CA ARG A 204 -1.02 -19.02 2.69
C ARG A 204 -2.36 -19.66 2.26
N SER A 205 -3.26 -19.88 3.22
CA SER A 205 -4.60 -20.45 3.01
C SER A 205 -5.60 -19.49 2.38
N ASN A 206 -5.34 -18.18 2.36
CA ASN A 206 -6.25 -17.16 1.81
C ASN A 206 -6.12 -17.07 0.28
N VAL A 207 -6.42 -18.18 -0.37
CA VAL A 207 -6.36 -18.33 -1.81
C VAL A 207 -7.71 -18.75 -2.39
N ASP A 208 -7.91 -18.46 -3.67
CA ASP A 208 -9.03 -19.01 -4.43
C ASP A 208 -8.77 -20.45 -4.88
N SER A 209 -9.73 -21.04 -5.60
CA SER A 209 -9.63 -22.41 -6.12
C SER A 209 -8.47 -22.61 -7.13
N GLY A 210 -7.90 -21.51 -7.65
CA GLY A 210 -6.71 -21.54 -8.50
C GLY A 210 -5.40 -21.38 -7.73
N GLY A 211 -5.44 -21.33 -6.39
CA GLY A 211 -4.25 -21.13 -5.55
C GLY A 211 -3.74 -19.69 -5.53
N ARG A 212 -4.54 -18.72 -6.01
CA ARG A 212 -4.17 -17.30 -6.07
C ARG A 212 -4.65 -16.57 -4.83
N PRO A 213 -3.85 -15.67 -4.24
CA PRO A 213 -4.32 -14.88 -3.10
C PRO A 213 -5.55 -14.05 -3.46
N ASN A 214 -6.64 -14.23 -2.72
CA ASN A 214 -7.91 -13.56 -2.97
C ASN A 214 -8.37 -12.63 -1.82
N VAL A 215 -7.74 -12.74 -0.65
CA VAL A 215 -7.97 -11.86 0.50
C VAL A 215 -6.63 -11.56 1.18
N ILE A 216 -6.30 -10.29 1.33
CA ILE A 216 -5.11 -9.82 2.04
C ILE A 216 -5.55 -9.18 3.36
N THR A 217 -5.08 -9.70 4.49
CA THR A 217 -5.53 -9.25 5.83
C THR A 217 -4.48 -8.46 6.61
N GLY A 218 -3.20 -8.59 6.26
CA GLY A 218 -2.10 -7.78 6.77
C GLY A 218 -1.82 -6.65 5.79
N VAL A 219 -2.52 -5.52 5.95
CA VAL A 219 -2.27 -4.30 5.18
C VAL A 219 -1.64 -3.30 6.13
N THR A 220 -0.39 -2.90 5.86
CA THR A 220 0.33 -1.88 6.63
C THR A 220 0.87 -0.81 5.70
N LEU A 221 1.08 0.41 6.21
CA LEU A 221 1.67 1.46 5.40
C LEU A 221 3.15 1.16 5.14
N ASP A 222 3.58 1.28 3.88
CA ASP A 222 4.99 1.41 3.54
C ASP A 222 5.33 2.90 3.46
N VAL A 223 6.07 3.40 4.46
CA VAL A 223 6.51 4.79 4.54
C VAL A 223 7.48 5.18 3.43
N ASN A 224 8.24 4.23 2.86
CA ASN A 224 9.21 4.52 1.80
C ASN A 224 8.56 4.66 0.43
N ALA A 225 7.37 4.06 0.24
CA ALA A 225 6.60 4.13 -0.99
C ALA A 225 5.45 5.15 -0.93
N SER A 226 5.10 5.65 0.26
CA SER A 226 4.04 6.64 0.46
C SER A 226 4.56 8.07 0.28
N ALA A 227 3.69 8.98 -0.14
CA ALA A 227 4.01 10.39 -0.34
C ALA A 227 2.76 11.29 -0.26
N GLY A 228 3.00 12.60 -0.08
CA GLY A 228 1.93 13.59 0.02
C GLY A 228 1.15 13.43 1.32
N VAL A 229 -0.17 13.32 1.25
CA VAL A 229 -1.01 13.18 2.45
C VAL A 229 -0.82 11.86 3.22
N TYR A 230 -0.14 10.88 2.62
CA TYR A 230 0.11 9.58 3.26
C TYR A 230 1.54 9.43 3.78
N ASP A 231 2.34 10.49 3.70
CA ASP A 231 3.63 10.50 4.36
C ASP A 231 3.43 10.36 5.87
N GLU A 232 4.23 9.51 6.50
CA GLU A 232 4.13 9.15 7.93
C GLU A 232 2.74 8.68 8.42
N ALA A 233 1.88 8.21 7.52
CA ALA A 233 0.55 7.73 7.89
C ALA A 233 0.60 6.33 8.56
N TYR A 234 -0.55 5.90 9.03
CA TYR A 234 -0.79 4.57 9.58
C TYR A 234 -1.95 3.94 8.85
N ALA A 235 -1.80 2.67 8.47
CA ALA A 235 -2.84 1.94 7.77
C ALA A 235 -3.05 0.56 8.38
N GLN A 236 -4.32 0.15 8.45
CA GLN A 236 -4.74 -1.23 8.64
C GLN A 236 -5.95 -1.51 7.75
N GLY A 237 -6.11 -2.74 7.26
CA GLY A 237 -7.21 -3.02 6.35
C GLY A 237 -7.26 -4.43 5.81
N VAL A 238 -8.18 -4.64 4.88
CA VAL A 238 -8.33 -5.86 4.09
C VAL A 238 -8.42 -5.49 2.61
N ILE A 239 -7.78 -6.29 1.75
CA ILE A 239 -7.92 -6.20 0.30
C ILE A 239 -8.55 -7.47 -0.23
N ASP A 240 -9.66 -7.33 -0.95
CA ASP A 240 -10.29 -8.43 -1.69
C ASP A 240 -9.88 -8.39 -3.16
N ILE A 241 -9.53 -9.54 -3.72
CA ILE A 241 -9.14 -9.68 -5.12
C ILE A 241 -10.01 -10.74 -5.80
N HIS A 242 -10.73 -10.32 -6.84
CA HIS A 242 -11.53 -11.20 -7.68
C HIS A 242 -10.92 -11.32 -9.06
N TYR A 243 -10.54 -12.54 -9.45
CA TYR A 243 -9.92 -12.83 -10.74
C TYR A 243 -10.93 -13.35 -11.78
N TYR A 244 -10.82 -12.81 -12.99
CA TYR A 244 -11.55 -13.23 -14.18
C TYR A 244 -10.53 -13.66 -15.24
N PRO A 245 -10.13 -14.94 -15.26
CA PRO A 245 -9.13 -15.44 -16.20
C PRO A 245 -9.62 -15.34 -17.64
N THR A 246 -8.67 -15.14 -18.56
CA THR A 246 -8.92 -15.21 -20.01
C THR A 246 -8.19 -16.41 -20.61
N SER A 247 -8.73 -16.95 -21.70
CA SER A 247 -8.13 -18.08 -22.43
C SER A 247 -6.88 -17.67 -23.22
N LYS A 248 -6.76 -16.39 -23.58
CA LYS A 248 -5.56 -15.86 -24.24
C LYS A 248 -4.44 -15.82 -23.21
N LYS A 249 -3.27 -16.38 -23.50
CA LYS A 249 -2.08 -16.26 -22.65
C LYS A 249 -1.00 -15.51 -23.41
N ILE A 250 -0.32 -14.58 -22.75
CA ILE A 250 0.96 -14.06 -23.24
C ILE A 250 2.06 -15.09 -22.96
N ALA A 251 3.12 -15.07 -23.77
CA ALA A 251 4.26 -15.94 -23.54
C ALA A 251 4.88 -15.68 -22.15
N GLY A 252 5.17 -16.75 -21.41
CA GLY A 252 5.75 -16.68 -20.06
C GLY A 252 4.76 -16.44 -18.92
N ALA A 253 3.47 -16.23 -19.20
CA ALA A 253 2.43 -16.16 -18.16
C ALA A 253 1.75 -17.51 -17.94
N ASP A 254 1.71 -17.97 -16.70
CA ASP A 254 0.95 -19.16 -16.30
C ASP A 254 -0.54 -18.91 -16.46
N GLN A 255 -0.98 -17.72 -16.06
CA GLN A 255 -2.36 -17.25 -16.18
C GLN A 255 -2.39 -15.74 -16.36
N GLN A 256 -3.44 -15.25 -17.00
CA GLN A 256 -3.73 -13.82 -17.06
C GLN A 256 -5.24 -13.57 -17.15
N GLY A 257 -5.63 -12.32 -17.00
CA GLY A 257 -7.02 -11.91 -17.16
C GLY A 257 -7.28 -10.53 -16.58
N LYS A 258 -8.48 -10.34 -16.06
CA LYS A 258 -8.91 -9.11 -15.37
C LYS A 258 -9.05 -9.38 -13.88
N ALA A 259 -8.57 -8.48 -13.04
CA ALA A 259 -8.80 -8.50 -11.61
C ALA A 259 -9.67 -7.31 -11.20
N ILE A 260 -10.51 -7.52 -10.18
CA ILE A 260 -11.18 -6.45 -9.45
C ILE A 260 -10.58 -6.47 -8.04
N VAL A 261 -9.96 -5.36 -7.66
CA VAL A 261 -9.34 -5.17 -6.33
C VAL A 261 -10.21 -4.22 -5.53
N LYS A 262 -10.64 -4.63 -4.34
CA LYS A 262 -11.38 -3.78 -3.41
C LYS A 262 -10.56 -3.60 -2.16
N VAL A 263 -10.35 -2.36 -1.75
CA VAL A 263 -9.60 -2.02 -0.54
C VAL A 263 -10.58 -1.48 0.48
N TYR A 264 -10.52 -2.04 1.69
CA TYR A 264 -11.24 -1.56 2.87
C TYR A 264 -10.23 -1.35 3.98
N ALA A 265 -9.90 -0.10 4.28
CA ALA A 265 -8.88 0.23 5.26
C ALA A 265 -9.32 1.38 6.17
N GLN A 266 -8.60 1.49 7.28
CA GLN A 266 -8.58 2.64 8.15
C GLN A 266 -7.19 3.25 8.05
N ILE A 267 -7.11 4.49 7.59
CA ILE A 267 -5.87 5.22 7.39
C ILE A 267 -5.89 6.46 8.26
N TYR A 268 -4.94 6.55 9.17
CA TYR A 268 -4.69 7.76 9.94
C TYR A 268 -3.50 8.49 9.34
N ALA A 269 -3.75 9.67 8.79
CA ALA A 269 -2.73 10.58 8.31
C ALA A 269 -2.72 11.81 9.22
N PRO A 270 -1.62 12.10 9.94
CA PRO A 270 -1.56 13.23 10.86
C PRO A 270 -1.50 14.60 10.15
N ASN A 271 -1.29 14.61 8.83
CA ASN A 271 -1.47 15.75 7.93
C ASN A 271 -0.77 17.06 8.36
N VAL A 272 0.55 17.14 8.21
CA VAL A 272 1.26 18.44 8.28
C VAL A 272 1.65 18.99 6.90
N ASP A 273 1.82 18.14 5.88
CA ASP A 273 2.38 18.60 4.59
C ASP A 273 1.35 19.01 3.54
N PHE A 274 0.16 18.39 3.55
CA PHE A 274 -0.91 18.69 2.61
C PHE A 274 -2.29 18.59 3.28
N ILE A 275 -2.70 19.63 4.01
CA ILE A 275 -4.09 19.78 4.43
C ILE A 275 -4.91 20.10 3.17
N LEU A 276 -5.26 19.07 2.40
CA LEU A 276 -6.13 19.22 1.24
C LEU A 276 -7.50 19.66 1.75
N ARG A 277 -7.95 20.85 1.33
CA ARG A 277 -9.29 21.40 1.64
C ARG A 277 -10.42 20.37 1.50
N ASN A 278 -10.29 19.39 0.60
CA ASN A 278 -11.35 18.42 0.35
C ASN A 278 -11.50 17.30 1.40
N SER A 279 -10.47 16.97 2.21
CA SER A 279 -10.61 15.94 3.25
C SER A 279 -11.38 16.42 4.48
N ASP A 280 -11.41 17.74 4.71
CA ASP A 280 -12.10 18.36 5.87
C ASP A 280 -13.44 19.02 5.51
N ILE A 281 -13.72 19.28 4.22
CA ILE A 281 -14.95 19.99 3.79
C ILE A 281 -16.19 19.08 3.72
N ASN A 282 -16.03 17.75 3.59
CA ASN A 282 -17.16 16.80 3.61
C ASN A 282 -16.76 15.43 4.20
N PRO A 283 -16.60 15.32 5.53
CA PRO A 283 -16.40 14.03 6.19
C PRO A 283 -17.62 13.12 6.03
#